data_AF-A0A1I7SKP5-F1
#
_entry.id   AF-A0A1I7SKP5-F1
#
_cell.length_a   1.000
_cell.length_b   1.000
_cell.length_c   1.000
_cell.angle_alpha   90.00
_cell.angle_beta   90.00
_cell.angle_gamma   90.00
#
_symmetry.space_group_name_H-M   'P 1'
#
loop_
_entity.id
_entity.type
_entity.pdbx_description
1 polymer ?
#
loop_
_entity_poly.entity_id
_entity_poly.type
_entity_poly.pdbx_seq_one_letter_code
_entity_poly.pdbx_strand_id
1 'polypeptide(L)'
;RYKIRAGLYTNWYDYEQITGNSKEIPNVDVDIWYWHVNSPGPGGEQSPEHSDYRQFGPFSGPAAIKQFAIRMKTCDVDNNWISIRP
;
A
#
# COMPACT_ATOMS: atom_id res chain seq x y z
N ARG A 1 2.75 9.04 -27.56
CA ARG A 1 3.08 8.01 -26.54
C ARG A 1 3.20 8.72 -25.20
N TYR A 2 2.32 8.42 -24.24
CA TYR A 2 2.44 8.97 -22.89
C TYR A 2 3.41 8.11 -22.07
N LYS A 3 4.34 8.74 -21.35
CA LYS A 3 5.24 8.06 -20.42
C LYS A 3 4.55 7.92 -19.07
N ILE A 4 3.54 7.05 -19.01
CA ILE A 4 2.81 6.76 -17.77
C ILE A 4 3.45 5.54 -17.12
N ARG A 5 3.78 5.66 -15.84
CA ARG A 5 4.20 4.54 -15.01
C ARG A 5 3.05 4.16 -14.09
N ALA A 6 2.65 2.90 -14.13
CA ALA A 6 1.62 2.37 -13.24
C ALA A 6 2.27 1.77 -11.99
N GLY A 7 1.69 2.05 -10.82
CA GLY A 7 2.01 1.39 -9.55
C GLY A 7 0.86 0.50 -9.10
N LEU A 8 1.11 -0.36 -8.11
CA LEU A 8 0.08 -1.22 -7.51
C LEU A 8 -0.24 -0.75 -6.10
N TYR A 9 -1.53 -0.64 -5.80
CA TYR A 9 -2.05 -0.34 -4.46
C TYR A 9 -2.62 -1.62 -3.86
N THR A 10 -1.89 -2.23 -2.92
CA THR A 10 -2.28 -3.50 -2.29
C THR A 10 -1.47 -3.76 -1.01
N ASN A 11 -1.71 -4.90 -0.37
CA ASN A 11 -0.97 -5.37 0.80
C ASN A 11 -0.66 -6.86 0.64
N TRP A 12 0.17 -7.41 1.54
CA TRP A 12 0.56 -8.82 1.51
C TRP A 12 -0.65 -9.77 1.48
N TYR A 13 -1.66 -9.49 2.30
CA TYR A 13 -2.82 -10.35 2.47
C TYR A 13 -3.71 -10.33 1.22
N ASP A 14 -4.10 -9.16 0.73
CA ASP A 14 -4.91 -9.01 -0.47
C ASP A 14 -4.21 -9.62 -1.69
N TYR A 15 -2.90 -9.36 -1.82
CA TYR A 15 -2.12 -9.90 -2.92
C TYR A 15 -2.08 -11.42 -2.88
N GLU A 16 -1.87 -12.03 -1.72
CA GLU A 16 -1.95 -13.48 -1.52
C GLU A 16 -3.33 -14.01 -1.91
N GLN A 17 -4.40 -13.41 -1.37
CA GLN A 17 -5.78 -13.86 -1.62
C GLN A 17 -6.17 -13.79 -3.11
N ILE A 18 -5.72 -12.76 -3.82
CA ILE A 18 -6.12 -12.52 -5.22
C ILE A 18 -5.23 -13.29 -6.20
N THR A 19 -3.93 -13.40 -5.92
CA THR A 19 -2.94 -13.88 -6.90
C THR A 19 -2.29 -15.20 -6.52
N GLY A 20 -2.54 -15.74 -5.32
CA GLY A 20 -1.79 -16.89 -4.80
C GLY A 20 -0.30 -16.59 -4.65
N ASN A 21 0.04 -15.35 -4.25
CA ASN A 21 1.41 -14.85 -4.14
C ASN A 21 2.24 -14.89 -5.43
N SER A 22 1.59 -14.71 -6.58
CA SER A 22 2.27 -14.83 -7.87
C SER A 22 3.49 -13.90 -7.94
N LYS A 23 4.58 -14.39 -8.51
CA LYS A 23 5.77 -13.58 -8.83
C LYS A 23 5.68 -12.96 -10.22
N GLU A 24 4.68 -13.33 -11.00
CA GLU A 24 4.49 -12.87 -12.37
C GLU A 24 3.65 -11.61 -12.36
N ILE A 25 4.28 -10.45 -12.58
CA ILE A 25 3.60 -9.21 -12.92
C ILE A 25 4.09 -8.78 -14.31
N PRO A 26 3.25 -8.88 -15.36
CA PRO A 26 3.69 -8.58 -16.71
C PRO A 26 3.98 -7.08 -16.89
N ASN A 27 5.18 -6.76 -17.40
CA ASN A 27 5.55 -5.45 -17.97
C ASN A 27 5.59 -4.24 -17.01
N VAL A 28 5.95 -4.39 -15.74
CA VAL A 28 5.95 -3.22 -14.85
C VAL A 28 7.16 -3.19 -13.90
N ASP A 29 7.93 -2.11 -13.98
CA ASP A 29 8.72 -1.58 -12.86
C ASP A 29 7.73 -1.00 -11.83
N VAL A 30 7.10 -1.88 -11.05
CA VAL A 30 5.98 -1.50 -10.17
C VAL A 30 6.53 -0.93 -8.87
N ASP A 31 6.24 0.35 -8.63
CA ASP A 31 6.25 0.84 -7.25
C ASP A 31 4.99 0.35 -6.55
N ILE A 32 5.18 -0.22 -5.36
CA ILE A 32 4.08 -0.61 -4.49
C ILE A 32 3.69 0.59 -3.61
N TRP A 33 2.41 0.93 -3.64
CA TRP A 33 1.73 1.69 -2.61
C TRP A 33 1.12 0.68 -1.64
N TYR A 34 1.84 0.42 -0.56
CA TYR A 34 1.44 -0.53 0.47
C TYR A 34 0.31 0.06 1.33
N TRP A 35 -0.72 -0.71 1.68
CA TRP A 35 -1.73 -0.27 2.64
C TRP A 35 -1.82 -1.23 3.83
N HIS A 36 -1.87 -0.70 5.04
CA HIS A 36 -2.08 -1.51 6.23
C HIS A 36 -2.72 -0.67 7.32
N VAL A 37 -3.91 -1.10 7.73
CA VAL A 37 -4.72 -0.50 8.81
C VAL A 37 -5.43 -1.64 9.55
N ASN A 38 -5.77 -1.45 10.83
CA ASN A 38 -6.55 -2.43 11.58
C ASN A 38 -8.04 -2.33 11.26
N SER A 39 -8.53 -1.10 11.10
CA SER A 39 -9.94 -0.82 10.79
C SER A 39 -10.07 0.58 10.17
N PRO A 40 -11.20 0.90 9.54
CA PRO A 40 -11.50 2.28 9.16
C PRO A 40 -11.79 3.18 10.36
N GLY A 41 -11.42 4.46 10.26
CA GLY A 41 -11.74 5.49 11.25
C GLY A 41 -10.72 5.62 12.40
N PRO A 42 -10.98 6.55 13.34
CA PRO A 42 -10.06 6.83 14.45
C PRO A 42 -9.75 5.60 15.30
N GLY A 43 -8.48 5.38 15.61
CA GLY A 43 -7.99 4.21 16.36
C GLY A 43 -7.75 2.97 15.48
N GLY A 44 -8.07 3.05 14.19
CA GLY A 44 -7.81 1.99 13.20
C GLY A 44 -6.50 2.16 12.45
N GLU A 45 -5.83 3.31 12.61
CA GLU A 45 -4.54 3.61 12.00
C GLU A 45 -3.41 2.68 12.50
N GLN A 46 -2.38 2.57 11.68
CA GLN A 46 -1.11 1.92 12.00
C GLN A 46 0.00 2.95 12.10
N SER A 47 1.17 2.52 12.57
CA SER A 47 2.36 3.37 12.54
C SER A 47 2.63 3.89 11.11
N PRO A 48 2.99 5.17 10.92
CA PRO A 48 3.42 5.67 9.61
C PRO A 48 4.74 5.05 9.16
N GLU A 49 5.49 4.41 10.07
CA GLU A 49 6.70 3.66 9.75
C GLU A 49 6.40 2.44 8.89
N HIS A 50 7.38 2.00 8.10
CA HIS A 50 7.22 0.85 7.18
C HIS A 50 7.76 -0.46 7.76
N SER A 51 7.98 -0.52 9.08
CA SER A 51 8.55 -1.69 9.77
C SER A 51 7.64 -2.92 9.75
N ASP A 52 6.35 -2.73 9.46
CA ASP A 52 5.36 -3.78 9.30
C ASP A 52 5.24 -4.30 7.85
N TYR A 53 6.00 -3.72 6.92
CA TYR A 53 6.03 -4.20 5.54
C TYR A 53 6.53 -5.65 5.49
N ARG A 54 5.72 -6.50 4.87
CA ARG A 54 6.09 -7.88 4.55
C ARG A 54 6.38 -7.96 3.07
N GLN A 55 7.45 -8.64 2.67
CA GLN A 55 7.70 -8.93 1.26
C GLN A 55 6.66 -9.93 0.74
N PHE A 56 6.15 -9.70 -0.47
CA PHE A 56 5.19 -10.56 -1.15
C PHE A 56 5.34 -10.46 -2.67
N GLY A 57 4.87 -11.47 -3.40
CA GLY A 57 4.94 -11.52 -4.85
C GLY A 57 6.36 -11.21 -5.38
N PRO A 58 6.49 -10.32 -6.37
CA PRO A 58 7.79 -9.84 -6.85
C PRO A 58 8.37 -8.66 -6.05
N PHE A 59 7.68 -8.14 -5.02
CA PHE A 59 8.07 -6.94 -4.28
C PHE A 59 9.07 -7.25 -3.16
N SER A 60 10.33 -7.43 -3.55
CA SER A 60 11.44 -7.69 -2.61
C SER A 60 11.96 -6.43 -1.92
N GLY A 61 11.73 -5.24 -2.49
CA GLY A 61 12.07 -3.97 -1.88
C GLY A 61 10.97 -3.47 -0.91
N PRO A 62 11.33 -2.63 0.07
CA PRO A 62 10.33 -2.04 0.94
C PRO A 62 9.53 -0.98 0.17
N ALA A 63 8.24 -0.82 0.50
CA ALA A 63 7.31 0.05 -0.25
C ALA A 63 7.73 1.53 -0.26
N ALA A 64 7.64 2.23 -1.39
CA ALA A 64 7.96 3.67 -1.44
C ALA A 64 6.92 4.51 -0.68
N ILE A 65 5.66 4.08 -0.73
CA ILE A 65 4.51 4.75 -0.11
C ILE A 65 3.77 3.74 0.77
N LYS A 66 3.37 4.17 1.96
CA LYS A 66 2.45 3.42 2.83
C LYS A 66 1.20 4.24 3.11
N GLN A 67 0.03 3.66 2.98
CA GLN A 67 -1.21 4.18 3.58
C GLN A 67 -1.42 3.51 4.94
N PHE A 68 -1.44 4.33 5.99
CA PHE A 68 -1.50 3.86 7.37
C PHE A 68 -2.78 4.28 8.10
N ALA A 69 -3.68 5.03 7.45
CA ALA A 69 -5.02 5.32 7.97
C ALA A 69 -6.04 5.45 6.83
N ILE A 70 -7.29 5.07 7.08
CA ILE A 70 -8.41 5.23 6.13
C ILE A 70 -9.65 5.78 6.80
N ARG A 71 -10.46 6.52 6.04
CA ARG A 71 -11.73 7.12 6.51
C ARG A 71 -11.56 7.97 7.78
N MET A 72 -10.49 8.76 7.81
CA MET A 72 -10.24 9.74 8.86
C MET A 72 -11.08 10.98 8.59
N LYS A 73 -11.93 11.36 9.54
CA LYS A 73 -12.80 12.53 9.39
C LYS A 73 -12.07 13.80 9.79
N THR A 74 -11.85 14.71 8.85
CA THR A 74 -11.30 16.05 9.13
C THR A 74 -12.16 17.07 8.43
N CYS A 75 -12.73 18.01 9.19
CA CYS A 75 -13.66 19.03 8.65
C CYS A 75 -14.76 18.41 7.77
N ASP A 76 -15.37 17.32 8.23
CA ASP A 76 -16.41 16.57 7.53
C ASP A 76 -16.03 15.92 6.18
N VAL A 77 -14.72 15.83 5.88
CA VAL A 77 -14.19 15.10 4.73
C VAL A 77 -13.50 13.82 5.20
N ASP A 78 -13.77 12.72 4.49
CA ASP A 78 -13.07 11.45 4.67
C ASP A 78 -11.71 11.50 3.97
N ASN A 79 -10.65 11.28 4.75
CA ASN A 79 -9.27 11.31 4.29
C ASN A 79 -8.57 9.98 4.57
N ASN A 80 -7.56 9.67 3.75
CA ASN A 80 -6.59 8.61 4.03
C ASN A 80 -5.24 9.27 4.31
N TRP A 81 -4.45 8.69 5.22
CA TRP A 81 -3.13 9.21 5.55
C TRP A 81 -2.04 8.31 4.98
N ILE A 82 -1.01 8.96 4.43
CA ILE A 82 0.13 8.29 3.79
C ILE A 82 1.46 8.73 4.36
N SER A 83 2.44 7.84 4.32
CA SER A 83 3.86 8.14 4.55
C SER A 83 4.68 7.78 3.32
N ILE A 84 5.68 8.59 3.02
CA ILE A 84 6.60 8.39 1.89
C ILE A 84 7.97 8.10 2.48
N ARG A 85 8.62 7.02 2.03
CA ARG A 85 10.02 6.76 2.40
C ARG A 85 10.93 7.72 1.61
N PRO A 86 11.89 8.40 2.27
CA PRO A 86 12.91 9.23 1.60
C PRO A 86 13.79 8.45 0.62
#